data_AF-A0A9E3FGC2-F1
#
_entry.id   AF-A0A9E3FGC2-F1
#
_cell.length_a   1.000
_cell.length_b   1.000
_cell.length_c   1.000
_cell.angle_alpha   90.00
_cell.angle_beta   90.00
_cell.angle_gamma   90.00
#
_symmetry.space_group_name_H-M   'P 1'
#
loop_
_entity.id
_entity.type
_entity.pdbx_description
1 polymer ?
#
loop_
_entity_poly.entity_id
_entity_poly.type
_entity_poly.pdbx_seq_one_letter_code
_entity_poly.pdbx_strand_id
1 'polypeptide(L)'
;PQRVPDNHVKVALGFLATKPIGFVKPRSLDGLELFAEDYNVRIGRGEELRGCGIDVMMAMCGRTIALDELEGDGVEVLRSRLA
;
A
#
# COMPACT_ATOMS: atom_id res chain seq x y z
N PRO A 1 12.82 -10.06 -2.56
CA PRO A 1 12.65 -8.81 -1.77
C PRO A 1 13.68 -7.73 -2.14
N GLN A 2 13.24 -6.59 -2.69
CA GLN A 2 14.11 -5.42 -2.93
C GLN A 2 14.42 -4.71 -1.60
N ARG A 3 15.72 -4.45 -1.31
CA ARG A 3 16.15 -3.79 -0.07
C ARG A 3 16.49 -2.32 -0.37
N VAL A 4 15.56 -1.43 -0.06
CA VAL A 4 15.70 0.04 -0.18
C VAL A 4 16.28 0.59 1.13
N PRO A 5 17.18 1.61 1.13
CA PRO A 5 17.74 2.17 2.37
C PRO A 5 16.68 2.64 3.38
N ASP A 6 16.94 2.35 4.65
CA ASP A 6 16.00 2.13 5.76
C ASP A 6 15.00 3.25 6.12
N ASN A 7 14.93 4.39 5.43
CA ASN A 7 14.02 5.48 5.82
C ASN A 7 13.23 6.15 4.68
N HIS A 8 13.58 5.90 3.41
CA HIS A 8 12.86 6.57 2.30
C HIS A 8 11.45 6.03 2.10
N VAL A 9 11.27 4.71 2.29
CA VAL A 9 9.97 4.07 2.16
C VAL A 9 9.01 4.58 3.24
N LYS A 10 9.47 4.68 4.49
CA LYS A 10 8.66 5.23 5.60
C LYS A 10 8.21 6.67 5.33
N VAL A 11 9.11 7.52 4.80
CA VAL A 11 8.78 8.90 4.41
C VAL A 11 7.75 8.92 3.27
N ALA A 12 7.95 8.10 2.25
CA ALA A 12 7.03 8.01 1.11
C ALA A 12 5.65 7.48 1.53
N LEU A 13 5.57 6.48 2.40
CA LEU A 13 4.34 6.00 3.00
C LEU A 13 3.60 7.12 3.76
N GLY A 14 4.32 7.92 4.55
CA GLY A 14 3.75 9.09 5.23
C GLY A 14 3.19 10.14 4.25
N PHE A 15 3.89 10.38 3.14
CA PHE A 15 3.39 11.26 2.08
C PHE A 15 2.11 10.71 1.44
N LEU A 16 2.12 9.45 1.03
CA LEU A 16 0.99 8.78 0.38
C LEU A 16 -0.24 8.67 1.29
N ALA A 17 -0.05 8.56 2.61
CA ALA A 17 -1.14 8.55 3.59
C ALA A 17 -1.94 9.87 3.63
N THR A 18 -1.33 10.99 3.23
CA THR A 18 -2.01 12.30 3.27
C THR A 18 -2.77 12.61 1.98
N LYS A 19 -2.16 12.31 0.82
CA LYS A 19 -2.72 12.61 -0.51
C LYS A 19 -2.17 11.64 -1.57
N PRO A 20 -2.83 10.51 -1.86
CA PRO A 20 -2.47 9.63 -2.97
C PRO A 20 -2.97 10.18 -4.32
N ILE A 21 -2.76 11.48 -4.58
CA ILE A 21 -3.30 12.14 -5.78
C ILE A 21 -2.45 11.75 -7.00
N GLY A 22 -3.10 11.18 -8.02
CA GLY A 22 -2.52 10.97 -9.35
C GLY A 22 -1.86 9.62 -9.60
N PHE A 23 -1.74 8.75 -8.59
CA PHE A 23 -1.16 7.41 -8.77
C PHE A 23 -2.20 6.33 -9.08
N VAL A 24 -3.39 6.42 -8.49
CA VAL A 24 -4.50 5.47 -8.68
C VAL A 24 -5.79 6.23 -8.94
N LYS A 25 -6.82 5.54 -9.48
CA LYS A 25 -8.17 6.11 -9.63
C LYS A 25 -8.63 6.65 -8.27
N PRO A 26 -9.33 7.79 -8.20
CA PRO A 26 -9.86 8.29 -6.94
C PRO A 26 -10.64 7.21 -6.19
N ARG A 27 -10.51 7.17 -4.87
CA ARG A 27 -11.17 6.19 -3.98
C ARG A 27 -10.71 4.74 -4.11
N SER A 28 -9.67 4.44 -4.90
CA SER A 28 -9.15 3.06 -5.02
C SER A 28 -8.68 2.48 -3.68
N LEU A 29 -8.24 3.33 -2.75
CA LEU A 29 -7.76 2.93 -1.42
C LEU A 29 -8.82 3.08 -0.31
N ASP A 30 -10.04 3.51 -0.64
CA ASP A 30 -11.07 3.78 0.36
C ASP A 30 -11.52 2.47 1.05
N GLY A 31 -11.62 2.50 2.38
CA GLY A 31 -12.02 1.35 3.18
C GLY A 31 -10.96 0.23 3.23
N LEU A 32 -9.69 0.54 2.95
CA LEU A 32 -8.56 -0.36 3.17
C LEU A 32 -7.73 0.11 4.37
N GLU A 33 -7.20 -0.85 5.12
CA GLU A 33 -6.12 -0.62 6.09
C GLU A 33 -4.81 -1.19 5.51
N LEU A 34 -3.88 -0.30 5.19
CA LEU A 34 -2.56 -0.69 4.67
C LEU A 34 -1.56 -0.77 5.80
N PHE A 35 -0.92 -1.93 5.98
CA PHE A 35 0.05 -2.17 7.04
C PHE A 35 1.45 -2.50 6.49
N ALA A 36 2.39 -1.57 6.66
CA ALA A 36 3.80 -1.79 6.38
C ALA A 36 4.50 -2.36 7.63
N GLU A 37 4.78 -3.67 7.61
CA GLU A 37 5.22 -4.44 8.78
C GLU A 37 6.61 -4.03 9.28
N ASP A 38 7.55 -3.86 8.35
CA ASP A 38 8.94 -3.46 8.59
C ASP A 38 9.08 -2.08 9.25
N TYR A 39 8.11 -1.20 9.05
CA TYR A 39 8.06 0.13 9.65
C TYR A 39 7.04 0.26 10.78
N ASN A 40 6.23 -0.78 11.02
CA ASN A 40 5.07 -0.79 11.90
C ASN A 40 4.15 0.43 11.66
N VAL A 41 3.82 0.71 10.39
CA VAL A 41 3.00 1.85 9.97
C VAL A 41 1.67 1.34 9.42
N ARG A 42 0.55 1.87 9.95
CA ARG A 42 -0.81 1.62 9.46
C ARG A 42 -1.39 2.88 8.83
N ILE A 43 -2.05 2.73 7.68
CA ILE A 43 -2.66 3.82 6.91
C ILE A 43 -4.08 3.43 6.55
N GLY A 44 -5.04 4.33 6.77
CA GLY A 44 -6.45 4.04 6.48
C GLY A 44 -7.09 3.16 7.55
N ARG A 45 -8.25 2.59 7.20
CA ARG A 45 -9.08 1.69 8.03
C ARG A 45 -9.96 0.84 7.12
N GLY A 46 -10.19 -0.42 7.50
CA GLY A 46 -11.08 -1.35 6.81
C GLY A 46 -10.39 -2.68 6.53
N GLU A 47 -10.59 -3.23 5.33
CA GLU A 47 -10.00 -4.52 4.94
C GLU A 47 -8.47 -4.43 4.90
N GLU A 48 -7.79 -5.35 5.60
CA GLU A 48 -6.34 -5.30 5.77
C GLU A 48 -5.61 -5.73 4.48
N LEU A 49 -4.58 -4.97 4.12
CA LEU A 49 -3.55 -5.32 3.15
C LEU A 49 -2.20 -5.06 3.81
N ARG A 50 -1.39 -6.11 4.00
CA ARG A 50 -0.13 -6.03 4.76
C ARG A 50 1.05 -6.69 4.04
N GLY A 51 2.25 -6.23 4.39
CA GLY A 51 3.52 -6.82 3.97
C GLY A 51 4.69 -5.85 4.14
N CYS A 52 5.75 -6.04 3.35
CA CYS A 52 6.90 -5.13 3.37
C CYS A 52 6.49 -3.73 2.87
N GLY A 53 7.01 -2.68 3.51
CA GLY A 53 6.61 -1.31 3.22
C GLY A 53 6.84 -0.89 1.77
N ILE A 54 7.83 -1.47 1.08
CA ILE A 54 8.09 -1.22 -0.34
C ILE A 54 6.94 -1.75 -1.20
N ASP A 55 6.41 -2.94 -0.89
CA ASP A 55 5.33 -3.57 -1.64
C ASP A 55 4.00 -2.87 -1.35
N VAL A 56 3.76 -2.48 -0.09
CA VAL A 56 2.62 -1.64 0.30
C VAL A 56 2.64 -0.31 -0.45
N MET A 57 3.79 0.38 -0.48
CA MET A 57 3.96 1.64 -1.20
C MET A 57 3.71 1.47 -2.71
N MET A 58 4.24 0.39 -3.30
CA MET A 58 4.04 0.07 -4.72
C MET A 58 2.56 -0.18 -5.03
N ALA A 59 1.84 -0.90 -4.16
CA ALA A 59 0.41 -1.12 -4.27
C ALA A 59 -0.40 0.18 -4.15
N MET A 60 -0.05 1.08 -3.21
CA MET A 60 -0.63 2.43 -3.12
C MET A 60 -0.43 3.25 -4.40
N CYS A 61 0.66 2.99 -5.12
CA CYS A 61 0.96 3.60 -6.41
C CYS A 61 0.32 2.87 -7.61
N GLY A 62 -0.55 1.89 -7.39
CA GLY A 62 -1.26 1.17 -8.45
C GLY A 62 -0.45 0.09 -9.16
N ARG A 63 0.69 -0.34 -8.61
CA ARG A 63 1.54 -1.38 -9.21
C ARG A 63 1.04 -2.76 -8.78
N THR A 64 0.23 -3.36 -9.63
CA THR A 64 -0.43 -4.65 -9.38
C THR A 64 0.52 -5.82 -9.12
N ILE A 65 1.75 -5.77 -9.64
CA ILE A 65 2.78 -6.79 -9.37
C ILE A 65 3.13 -6.92 -7.89
N ALA A 66 3.03 -5.83 -7.12
CA ALA A 66 3.32 -5.87 -5.69
C ALA A 66 2.20 -6.56 -4.88
N LEU A 67 1.00 -6.72 -5.45
CA LEU A 67 -0.11 -7.37 -4.76
C LEU A 67 0.13 -8.86 -4.52
N ASP A 68 1.00 -9.49 -5.30
CA ASP A 68 1.33 -10.91 -5.13
C ASP A 68 2.27 -11.16 -3.93
N GLU A 69 2.90 -10.11 -3.42
CA GLU A 69 3.78 -10.13 -2.23
C GLU A 69 3.06 -9.63 -0.96
N LEU A 70 1.76 -9.35 -1.06
CA LEU A 70 0.94 -8.79 0.02
C LEU A 70 -0.11 -9.80 0.49
N GLU A 71 -0.50 -9.68 1.75
CA GLU A 71 -1.49 -10.54 2.40
C GLU A 71 -2.69 -9.75 2.91
N GLY A 72 -3.82 -10.44 3.10
CA GLY A 72 -5.04 -9.90 3.69
C GLY A 72 -6.17 -9.68 2.69
N ASP A 73 -7.40 -9.60 3.20
CA ASP A 73 -8.64 -9.51 2.40
C ASP A 73 -8.68 -8.24 1.52
N GLY A 74 -7.97 -7.18 1.94
CA GLY A 74 -7.83 -5.94 1.20
C GLY A 74 -7.05 -6.07 -0.13
N VAL A 75 -6.24 -7.12 -0.30
CA VAL A 75 -5.48 -7.39 -1.54
C VAL A 75 -6.42 -7.60 -2.72
N GLU A 76 -7.41 -8.48 -2.58
CA GLU A 76 -8.36 -8.77 -3.65
C GLU A 76 -9.31 -7.60 -3.91
N VAL A 77 -9.68 -6.86 -2.87
CA VAL A 77 -10.42 -5.61 -3.00
C VAL A 77 -9.64 -4.61 -3.85
N LEU A 78 -8.36 -4.37 -3.54
CA LEU A 78 -7.53 -3.45 -4.29
C LEU A 78 -7.28 -3.95 -5.73
N ARG A 79 -7.01 -5.25 -5.92
CA ARG A 79 -6.84 -5.88 -7.24
C ARG A 79 -8.05 -5.60 -8.16
N SER A 80 -9.27 -5.74 -7.62
CA SER A 80 -10.51 -5.49 -8.37
C SER A 80 -10.68 -4.02 -8.82
N ARG A 81 -10.12 -3.07 -8.08
CA ARG A 81 -10.24 -1.62 -8.34
C ARG A 81 -9.19 -1.10 -9.33
N LEU A 82 -8.02 -1.76 -9.35
CA LEU A 82 -6.90 -1.41 -10.23
C LEU A 82 -7.03 -1.99 -11.65
N ALA A 83 -7.92 -2.98 -11.84
CA ALA A 83 -8.30 -3.50 -13.15
C ALA A 83 -9.03 -2.47 -14.04
#